data_AF-A0A959IW20-F1
#
_entry.id   AF-A0A959IW20-F1
#
_cell.length_a   1.000
_cell.length_b   1.000
_cell.length_c   1.000
_cell.angle_alpha   90.00
_cell.angle_beta   90.00
_cell.angle_gamma   90.00
#
_symmetry.space_group_name_H-M   'P 1'
#
loop_
_entity.id
_entity.type
_entity.pdbx_description
1 polymer ?
#
loop_
_entity_poly.entity_id
_entity_poly.type
_entity_poly.pdbx_seq_one_letter_code
_entity_poly.pdbx_strand_id
1 'polypeptide(L)' 'SAFHITAVDDTGEIMAFQHKKHQIYAVQFHPESIMTDHGVEMLQNFFKL' A
#
# COMPACT_ATOMS: atom_id res chain seq x y z
N SER A 1 18.90 0.68 0.20
CA SER A 1 17.54 1.24 0.05
C SER A 1 16.79 1.22 1.39
N ALA A 2 16.14 2.33 1.72
CA ALA A 2 15.34 2.54 2.94
C ALA A 2 13.92 1.96 2.88
N PHE A 3 13.45 1.60 1.68
CA PHE A 3 12.11 1.06 1.43
C PHE A 3 12.15 -0.40 1.00
N HIS A 4 11.05 -1.12 1.22
CA HIS A 4 10.79 -2.47 0.74
C HIS A 4 9.53 -2.45 -0.14
N ILE A 5 9.62 -2.99 -1.36
CA ILE A 5 8.48 -3.11 -2.29
C ILE A 5 7.55 -4.19 -1.75
N THR A 6 6.26 -3.87 -1.66
CA THR A 6 5.24 -4.78 -1.10
C THR A 6 4.18 -5.19 -2.12
N ALA A 7 4.06 -4.47 -3.24
CA ALA A 7 3.20 -4.85 -4.36
C ALA A 7 3.78 -4.35 -5.68
N VAL A 8 3.57 -5.14 -6.73
CA VAL A 8 3.82 -4.80 -8.13
C VAL A 8 2.60 -5.19 -8.96
N ASP A 9 2.42 -4.55 -10.12
CA ASP A 9 1.39 -4.95 -11.09
C ASP A 9 1.89 -6.06 -12.04
N ASP A 10 1.04 -6.46 -12.98
CA ASP A 10 1.32 -7.52 -13.96
C ASP A 10 2.47 -7.16 -14.93
N THR A 11 2.84 -5.88 -15.03
CA THR A 11 3.97 -5.40 -15.83
C THR A 11 5.24 -5.23 -15.02
N GLY A 12 5.16 -5.40 -13.70
CA GLY A 12 6.26 -5.21 -12.75
C GLY A 12 6.41 -3.76 -12.26
N GLU A 13 5.45 -2.87 -12.53
CA GLU A 13 5.43 -1.52 -11.99
C GLU A 13 5.20 -1.56 -10.48
N ILE A 14 5.90 -0.71 -9.72
CA ILE A 14 5.80 -0.68 -8.26
C ILE A 14 4.49 -0.01 -7.87
N MET A 15 3.61 -0.78 -7.22
CA MET A 15 2.29 -0.29 -6.79
C MET A 15 2.23 0.08 -5.31
N ALA A 16 3.10 -0.52 -4.48
CA ALA A 16 3.18 -0.20 -3.07
C ALA A 16 4.57 -0.46 -2.48
N PHE A 17 4.94 0.31 -1.46
CA PHE A 17 6.15 0.10 -0.68
C PHE A 17 5.99 0.58 0.77
N GLN A 18 6.82 0.04 1.65
CA GLN A 18 6.91 0.43 3.05
C GLN A 18 8.32 0.87 3.45
N HIS A 19 8.43 1.80 4.38
CA HIS A 19 9.71 2.16 4.98
C HIS A 19 10.17 1.07 5.96
N LYS A 20 11.45 0.70 5.93
CA LYS A 20 11.98 -0.42 6.73
C LYS A 20 12.02 -0.17 8.24
N LYS A 21 11.98 1.09 8.67
CA LYS A 21 12.14 1.49 10.09
C LYS A 21 10.99 2.33 10.64
N HIS A 22 10.13 2.86 9.78
CA HIS A 22 9.07 3.78 10.16
C HIS A 22 7.76 3.20 9.64
N GLN A 23 6.66 3.43 10.35
CA GLN A 23 5.31 3.01 9.93
C GLN A 23 4.81 3.95 8.81
N ILE A 24 5.53 3.97 7.70
CA ILE A 24 5.23 4.75 6.50
C ILE A 24 4.99 3.76 5.38
N TYR A 25 3.82 3.87 4.77
CA TYR A 25 3.34 3.02 3.69
C TYR A 25 2.88 3.92 2.55
N ALA A 26 3.19 3.52 1.31
CA ALA A 26 2.75 4.21 0.10
C ALA A 26 2.04 3.21 -0.80
N VAL A 27 0.94 3.66 -1.41
CA VAL A 27 0.19 2.95 -2.44
C VAL A 27 -0.03 3.90 -3.62
N GLN A 28 0.04 3.39 -4.84
CA GLN A 28 -0.11 4.17 -6.07
C GLN A 28 -1.58 4.37 -6.47
N PHE A 29 -2.49 3.60 -5.85
CA PHE A 29 -3.93 3.64 -6.06
C PHE A 29 -4.67 4.30 -4.90
N HIS A 30 -5.98 4.45 -5.06
CA HIS A 30 -6.88 5.11 -4.11
C HIS A 30 -7.64 4.09 -3.25
N PRO A 31 -7.13 3.67 -2.07
CA PRO A 31 -7.83 2.70 -1.20
C PRO A 31 -9.15 3.25 -0.63
N GLU A 32 -9.38 4.56 -0.70
CA GLU A 32 -10.63 5.22 -0.32
C GLU A 32 -11.74 5.10 -1.38
N SER A 33 -11.39 4.74 -2.62
CA SER A 33 -12.36 4.63 -3.70
C SER A 33 -13.27 3.41 -3.53
N ILE A 34 -14.56 3.57 -3.82
CA ILE A 34 -15.54 2.47 -3.82
C ILE A 34 -15.19 1.35 -4.81
N MET A 35 -14.39 1.68 -5.83
CA MET A 35 -13.95 0.76 -6.87
C MET A 35 -12.70 -0.05 -6.49
N THR A 36 -12.07 0.27 -5.36
CA THR A 36 -10.90 -0.47 -4.88
C THR A 36 -11.37 -1.59 -3.97
N ASP A 37 -11.42 -2.80 -4.52
CA ASP A 37 -11.69 -4.01 -3.74
C ASP A 37 -10.74 -4.08 -2.55
N HIS A 38 -11.28 -4.41 -1.37
CA HIS A 38 -10.56 -4.42 -0.08
C HIS A 38 -9.97 -3.07 0.38
N GLY A 39 -10.21 -1.94 -0.32
CA GLY A 39 -9.65 -0.64 0.05
C GLY A 39 -10.00 -0.20 1.49
N VAL A 40 -11.26 -0.40 1.90
CA VAL A 40 -11.71 -0.13 3.27
C VAL A 40 -10.98 -1.01 4.30
N GLU A 41 -10.76 -2.29 4.00
CA GLU A 41 -10.02 -3.21 4.87
C GLU A 41 -8.57 -2.77 5.03
N MET A 42 -7.93 -2.32 3.95
CA MET A 42 -6.57 -1.76 4.00
C MET A 42 -6.50 -0.55 4.93
N LEU A 43 -7.46 0.38 4.85
CA LEU A 43 -7.52 1.54 5.74
C LEU A 43 -7.72 1.12 7.20
N GLN A 44 -8.59 0.15 7.47
CA GLN A 44 -8.79 -0.38 8.82
C GLN A 44 -7.52 -1.02 9.39
N ASN A 45 -6.78 -1.75 8.56
CA ASN A 45 -5.50 -2.32 8.95
C ASN A 45 -4.50 -1.21 9.28
N PHE A 46 -4.42 -0.17 8.44
CA PHE A 46 -3.55 0.98 8.70
C PHE A 46 -3.87 1.69 10.03
N PHE A 47 -5.15 1.88 10.37
CA PHE A 47 -5.54 2.49 11.65
C PHE A 47 -5.31 1.61 12.89
N LYS A 48 -5.04 0.32 12.71
CA LYS A 48 -4.76 -0.63 13.79
C LYS A 48 -3.25 -0.84 14.04
N LEU A 49 -2.40 -0.26 13.20
CA LEU A 49 -0.93 -0.29 13.37
C LEU A 49 -0.47 0.60 14.52
#